data_AF-A0A1G9DDE9-F1
#
_entry.id   AF-A0A1G9DDE9-F1
#
_cell.length_a   1.000
_cell.length_b   1.000
_cell.length_c   1.000
_cell.angle_alpha   90.00
_cell.angle_beta   90.00
_cell.angle_gamma   90.00
#
_symmetry.space_group_name_H-M   'P 1'
#
loop_
_entity.id
_entity.type
_entity.pdbx_description
1 polymer ?
#
loop_
_entity_poly.entity_id
_entity_poly.type
_entity_poly.pdbx_seq_one_letter_code
_entity_poly.pdbx_strand_id
1 'polypeptide(L)'
;METNTIDQIQNDLLVQKIENHLYTWNKMANWLQASLIVMGFLSITSSLFVSAFAGILEPLAIQIIAFFATLFITLITAFNLPTKANNVRNGWRILNKAYYDYKNNSVDLSVLLKAYEDGEKVLDGIEFNFSKSKND
;
A
#
# COMPACT_ATOMS: atom_id res chain seq x y z
N MET A 1 -31.14 -30.44 -1.93
CA MET A 1 -30.20 -30.34 -0.78
C MET A 1 -28.74 -30.13 -1.23
N GLU A 2 -28.36 -30.37 -2.49
CA GLU A 2 -26.99 -30.12 -2.99
C GLU A 2 -26.63 -28.65 -3.28
N THR A 3 -27.61 -27.80 -3.61
CA THR A 3 -27.39 -26.38 -3.95
C THR A 3 -26.79 -25.57 -2.80
N ASN A 4 -27.26 -25.76 -1.56
CA ASN A 4 -26.74 -25.06 -0.39
C ASN A 4 -25.27 -25.39 -0.10
N THR A 5 -24.80 -26.60 -0.44
CA THR A 5 -23.43 -27.03 -0.15
C THR A 5 -22.43 -26.40 -1.11
N ILE A 6 -22.78 -26.29 -2.40
CA ILE A 6 -21.92 -25.66 -3.42
C ILE A 6 -21.80 -24.15 -3.15
N ASP A 7 -22.90 -23.49 -2.80
CA ASP A 7 -22.89 -22.05 -2.47
C ASP A 7 -22.03 -21.76 -1.23
N GLN A 8 -22.09 -22.62 -0.21
CA GLN A 8 -21.23 -22.51 0.97
C GLN A 8 -19.75 -22.68 0.63
N ILE A 9 -19.39 -23.71 -0.14
CA ILE A 9 -18.00 -23.92 -0.57
C ILE A 9 -17.48 -22.72 -1.36
N GLN A 10 -18.29 -22.17 -2.27
CA GLN A 10 -17.89 -21.02 -3.06
C GLN A 10 -17.69 -19.77 -2.22
N ASN A 11 -18.57 -19.52 -1.24
CA ASN A 11 -18.42 -18.42 -0.30
C ASN A 11 -17.15 -18.56 0.57
N ASP A 12 -16.86 -19.77 1.05
CA ASP A 12 -15.65 -20.03 1.84
C ASP A 12 -14.38 -19.79 1.02
N LEU A 13 -14.36 -20.20 -0.25
CA LEU A 13 -13.24 -19.94 -1.17
C LEU A 13 -13.05 -18.44 -1.42
N LEU A 14 -14.13 -17.67 -1.57
CA LEU A 14 -14.07 -16.21 -1.73
C LEU A 14 -13.48 -15.54 -0.49
N VAL A 15 -13.94 -15.94 0.71
CA VAL A 15 -13.44 -15.40 1.98
C VAL A 15 -11.95 -15.71 2.16
N GLN A 16 -11.50 -16.93 1.82
CA GLN A 16 -10.08 -17.28 1.86
C GLN A 16 -9.24 -16.44 0.90
N LYS A 17 -9.74 -16.17 -0.31
CA LYS A 17 -9.05 -15.31 -1.27
C LYS A 17 -8.91 -13.88 -0.73
N ILE A 18 -9.97 -13.35 -0.12
CA ILE A 18 -9.97 -12.03 0.51
C ILE A 18 -8.94 -11.97 1.67
N GLU A 19 -8.86 -13.00 2.50
CA GLU A 19 -7.87 -13.09 3.57
C GLU A 19 -6.43 -13.08 3.03
N ASN A 20 -6.17 -13.82 1.94
CA ASN A 20 -4.86 -13.82 1.29
C ASN A 20 -4.49 -12.44 0.73
N HIS A 21 -5.45 -11.74 0.14
CA HIS A 21 -5.25 -10.38 -0.35
C HIS A 21 -5.01 -9.40 0.81
N LEU A 22 -5.75 -9.54 1.92
CA LEU A 22 -5.56 -8.75 3.12
C LEU A 22 -4.12 -8.88 3.67
N TYR A 23 -3.60 -10.11 3.73
CA TYR A 23 -2.22 -10.37 4.14
C TYR A 23 -1.20 -9.76 3.17
N THR A 24 -1.47 -9.85 1.87
CA THR A 24 -0.63 -9.28 0.82
C THR A 24 -0.58 -7.76 0.92
N TRP A 25 -1.73 -7.09 1.09
CA TRP A 25 -1.80 -5.64 1.25
C TRP A 25 -1.09 -5.16 2.51
N ASN A 26 -1.19 -5.91 3.62
CA ASN A 26 -0.42 -5.60 4.83
C ASN A 26 1.09 -5.68 4.58
N LYS A 27 1.56 -6.73 3.89
CA LYS A 27 2.98 -6.86 3.51
C LYS A 27 3.43 -5.72 2.61
N MET A 28 2.65 -5.38 1.59
CA MET A 28 2.95 -4.28 0.67
C MET A 28 3.02 -2.94 1.41
N ALA A 29 2.06 -2.65 2.30
CA ALA A 29 2.07 -1.43 3.11
C ALA A 29 3.33 -1.35 3.99
N ASN A 30 3.67 -2.43 4.69
CA ASN A 30 4.84 -2.48 5.55
C ASN A 30 6.15 -2.34 4.74
N TRP A 31 6.24 -3.01 3.60
CA TRP A 31 7.42 -2.93 2.74
C TRP A 31 7.61 -1.53 2.14
N LEU A 32 6.54 -0.90 1.63
CA LEU A 32 6.60 0.47 1.12
C LEU A 32 6.99 1.47 2.21
N GLN A 33 6.41 1.34 3.41
CA GLN A 33 6.74 2.20 4.56
C GLN A 33 8.20 2.02 4.99
N ALA A 34 8.67 0.77 5.06
CA ALA A 34 10.06 0.48 5.41
C ALA A 34 11.04 1.05 4.38
N SER A 35 10.77 0.85 3.09
CA SER A 35 11.57 1.41 2.00
C SER A 35 11.64 2.94 2.08
N LEU A 36 10.50 3.60 2.30
CA LEU A 36 10.45 5.05 2.47
C LEU A 36 11.31 5.52 3.66
N ILE A 37 11.20 4.85 4.80
CA ILE A 37 11.98 5.19 6.01
C ILE A 37 13.48 5.00 5.74
N VAL A 38 13.89 3.87 5.18
CA VAL A 38 15.31 3.57 4.90
C VAL A 38 15.89 4.57 3.91
N MET A 39 15.21 4.82 2.79
CA MET A 39 15.68 5.75 1.76
C MET A 39 15.73 7.18 2.27
N GLY A 40 14.70 7.61 3.04
CA GLY A 40 14.67 8.94 3.65
C GLY A 40 15.80 9.12 4.65
N PHE A 41 16.01 8.12 5.52
CA PHE A 41 17.09 8.13 6.51
C PHE A 41 18.48 8.16 5.85
N LEU A 42 18.73 7.29 4.87
CA LEU A 42 20.00 7.25 4.14
C LEU A 42 20.25 8.58 3.42
N SER A 43 19.23 9.16 2.80
CA SER A 43 19.36 10.44 2.14
C SER A 43 19.73 11.58 3.10
N ILE A 44 19.03 11.68 4.23
CA ILE A 44 19.28 12.72 5.24
C ILE A 44 20.69 12.56 5.83
N THR A 45 21.06 11.35 6.23
CA THR A 45 22.37 11.09 6.83
C THR A 45 23.51 11.31 5.84
N SER A 46 23.37 10.87 4.58
CA SER A 46 24.34 11.18 3.52
C SER A 46 24.45 12.68 3.25
N SER A 47 23.34 13.42 3.25
CA SER A 47 23.35 14.87 3.06
C SER A 47 24.07 15.60 4.21
N LEU A 48 23.80 15.20 5.46
CA LEU A 48 24.48 15.72 6.64
C LEU A 48 25.97 15.38 6.62
N PHE A 49 26.33 14.17 6.20
CA PHE A 49 27.73 13.75 6.07
C PHE A 49 28.49 14.63 5.07
N VAL A 50 27.92 14.82 3.87
CA VAL A 50 28.50 15.72 2.86
C VAL A 50 28.67 17.13 3.41
N SER A 51 27.65 17.67 4.09
CA SER A 51 27.72 19.01 4.67
C SER A 51 28.78 19.14 5.77
N ALA A 52 29.01 18.10 6.57
CA ALA A 52 29.94 18.16 7.71
C ALA A 52 31.41 17.93 7.31
N PHE A 53 31.64 17.12 6.27
CA PHE A 53 32.99 16.66 5.91
C PHE A 53 33.47 17.15 4.54
N ALA A 54 32.68 17.94 3.82
CA ALA A 54 33.12 18.61 2.60
C ALA A 54 34.36 19.47 2.88
N GLY A 55 35.45 19.23 2.14
CA GLY A 55 36.73 19.93 2.31
C GLY A 55 37.70 19.28 3.29
N ILE A 56 37.28 18.24 4.02
CA ILE A 56 38.15 17.43 4.89
C ILE A 56 38.48 16.09 4.21
N LEU A 57 37.47 15.45 3.62
CA LEU A 57 37.61 14.17 2.94
C LEU A 57 37.93 14.32 1.45
N GLU A 58 38.38 13.21 0.84
CA GLU A 58 38.67 13.15 -0.59
C GLU A 58 37.44 13.53 -1.43
N PRO A 59 37.60 14.36 -2.48
CA PRO A 59 36.48 14.82 -3.29
C PRO A 59 35.62 13.71 -3.89
N LEU A 60 36.23 12.60 -4.32
CA LEU A 60 35.50 11.48 -4.92
C LEU A 60 34.55 10.81 -3.92
N ALA A 61 34.97 10.63 -2.66
CA ALA A 61 34.12 10.05 -1.62
C ALA A 61 32.90 10.93 -1.35
N ILE A 62 33.09 12.25 -1.27
CA ILE A 62 32.01 13.22 -1.09
C ILE A 62 31.03 13.17 -2.27
N GLN A 63 31.53 13.10 -3.50
CA GLN A 63 30.69 13.00 -4.71
C GLN A 63 29.83 11.74 -4.73
N ILE A 64 30.40 10.58 -4.38
CA ILE A 64 29.67 9.31 -4.33
C ILE A 64 28.55 9.38 -3.28
N ILE A 65 28.82 9.91 -2.09
CA ILE A 65 27.82 10.01 -1.02
C ILE A 65 26.71 10.99 -1.40
N ALA A 66 27.07 12.14 -2.01
CA ALA A 66 26.10 13.12 -2.51
C ALA A 66 25.20 12.54 -3.63
N PHE A 67 25.78 11.70 -4.49
CA PHE A 67 25.04 10.97 -5.51
C PHE A 67 23.99 10.05 -4.89
N PHE A 68 24.35 9.24 -3.89
CA PHE A 68 23.39 8.36 -3.22
C PHE A 68 22.29 9.13 -2.48
N ALA A 69 22.64 10.23 -1.82
CA ALA A 69 21.65 11.10 -1.17
C ALA A 69 20.58 11.57 -2.17
N THR A 70 21.02 12.03 -3.34
CA THR A 70 20.16 12.53 -4.42
C THR A 70 19.37 11.41 -5.09
N LEU A 71 20.00 10.24 -5.31
CA LEU A 71 19.35 9.06 -5.88
C LEU A 71 18.17 8.63 -5.02
N PHE A 72 18.33 8.53 -3.70
CA PHE A 72 17.24 8.14 -2.80
C PHE A 72 16.08 9.14 -2.80
N ILE A 73 16.36 10.44 -2.77
CA ILE A 73 15.30 11.48 -2.88
C ILE A 73 14.56 11.36 -4.21
N THR A 74 15.31 11.19 -5.30
CA THR A 74 14.77 11.08 -6.64
C THR A 74 13.85 9.87 -6.74
N LEU A 75 14.25 8.71 -6.22
CA LEU A 75 13.43 7.50 -6.22
C LEU A 75 12.17 7.66 -5.35
N ILE A 76 12.28 8.24 -4.14
CA ILE A 76 11.12 8.52 -3.28
C ILE A 76 10.09 9.36 -4.04
N THR A 77 10.56 10.39 -4.73
CA THR A 77 9.72 11.36 -5.45
C THR A 77 9.14 10.77 -6.72
N ALA A 78 9.97 10.16 -7.58
CA ALA A 78 9.57 9.63 -8.88
C ALA A 78 8.50 8.54 -8.77
N PHE A 79 8.59 7.69 -7.75
CA PHE A 79 7.60 6.64 -7.52
C PHE A 79 6.43 7.07 -6.61
N ASN A 80 6.45 8.31 -6.10
CA ASN A 80 5.48 8.82 -5.13
C ASN A 80 5.25 7.82 -3.98
N LEU A 81 6.34 7.30 -3.41
CA LEU A 81 6.32 6.24 -2.40
C LEU A 81 5.45 6.60 -1.18
N PRO A 82 5.43 7.85 -0.67
CA PRO A 82 4.56 8.23 0.45
C PRO A 82 3.07 8.03 0.14
N THR A 83 2.62 8.48 -1.04
CA THR A 83 1.20 8.33 -1.43
C THR A 83 0.85 6.87 -1.64
N LYS A 84 1.71 6.10 -2.32
CA LYS A 84 1.49 4.66 -2.51
C LYS A 84 1.43 3.89 -1.19
N ALA A 85 2.35 4.15 -0.26
CA ALA A 85 2.36 3.53 1.07
C ALA A 85 1.04 3.82 1.81
N ASN A 86 0.59 5.08 1.78
CA ASN A 86 -0.67 5.49 2.41
C ASN A 86 -1.89 4.83 1.77
N ASN A 87 -1.96 4.79 0.43
CA ASN A 87 -3.06 4.17 -0.30
C ASN A 87 -3.20 2.67 0.02
N VAL A 88 -2.09 1.92 -0.03
CA VAL A 88 -2.10 0.49 0.31
C VAL A 88 -2.51 0.29 1.78
N ARG A 89 -2.04 1.14 2.70
CA ARG A 89 -2.43 1.08 4.11
C ARG A 89 -3.92 1.37 4.30
N ASN A 90 -4.48 2.32 3.56
CA ASN A 90 -5.90 2.67 3.64
C ASN A 90 -6.79 1.57 3.07
N GLY A 91 -6.45 1.03 1.90
CA GLY A 91 -7.16 -0.13 1.33
C GLY A 91 -7.11 -1.34 2.26
N TRP A 92 -5.94 -1.62 2.85
CA TRP A 92 -5.82 -2.64 3.90
C TRP A 92 -6.75 -2.37 5.10
N ARG A 93 -6.83 -1.13 5.61
CA ARG A 93 -7.71 -0.82 6.76
C ARG A 93 -9.19 -1.02 6.45
N ILE A 94 -9.64 -0.62 5.26
CA ILE A 94 -11.03 -0.78 4.80
C ILE A 94 -11.38 -2.28 4.80
N LEU A 95 -10.56 -3.08 4.12
CA LEU A 95 -10.79 -4.52 4.02
C LEU A 95 -10.66 -5.23 5.37
N ASN A 96 -9.64 -4.87 6.16
CA ASN A 96 -9.39 -5.48 7.46
C ASN A 96 -10.60 -5.30 8.39
N LYS A 97 -11.16 -4.09 8.42
CA LYS A 97 -12.35 -3.81 9.23
C LYS A 97 -13.52 -4.69 8.80
N ALA A 98 -13.85 -4.68 7.50
CA ALA A 98 -14.97 -5.46 6.99
C ALA A 98 -14.78 -6.98 7.18
N TYR A 99 -13.54 -7.48 7.07
CA TYR A 99 -13.22 -8.88 7.32
C TYR A 99 -13.47 -9.29 8.77
N TYR A 100 -13.07 -8.46 9.75
CA TYR A 100 -13.37 -8.73 11.16
C TYR A 100 -14.87 -8.59 11.47
N ASP A 101 -15.54 -7.59 10.90
CA ASP A 101 -16.99 -7.43 11.04
C ASP A 101 -17.74 -8.64 10.46
N TYR A 102 -17.28 -9.19 9.33
CA TYR A 102 -17.83 -10.41 8.72
C TYR A 102 -17.58 -11.64 9.61
N LYS A 103 -16.36 -11.83 10.11
CA LYS A 103 -16.03 -12.93 11.05
C LYS A 103 -16.86 -12.89 12.33
N ASN A 104 -17.28 -11.71 12.76
CA ASN A 104 -18.13 -11.50 13.92
C ASN A 104 -19.64 -11.58 13.60
N ASN A 105 -20.01 -11.99 12.38
CA ASN A 105 -21.39 -12.01 11.88
C ASN A 105 -22.11 -10.66 11.99
N SER A 106 -21.35 -9.55 12.02
CA SER A 106 -21.88 -8.19 12.12
C SER A 106 -22.22 -7.61 10.74
N VAL A 107 -21.63 -8.15 9.67
CA VAL A 107 -21.95 -7.82 8.27
C VAL A 107 -22.01 -9.09 7.44
N ASP A 108 -22.69 -9.03 6.30
CA ASP A 108 -22.79 -10.14 5.36
C ASP A 108 -21.62 -10.17 4.35
N LEU A 109 -21.60 -11.22 3.51
CA LEU A 109 -20.58 -11.40 2.47
C LEU A 109 -20.61 -10.27 1.44
N SER A 110 -21.78 -9.68 1.16
CA SER A 110 -21.91 -8.60 0.18
C SER A 110 -21.20 -7.33 0.63
N VAL A 111 -21.27 -7.02 1.93
CA VAL A 111 -20.54 -5.90 2.55
C VAL A 111 -19.04 -6.16 2.53
N LEU A 112 -18.61 -7.40 2.81
CA LEU A 112 -17.19 -7.78 2.71
C LEU A 112 -16.65 -7.61 1.29
N LEU A 113 -17.39 -8.08 0.28
CA LEU A 113 -17.02 -7.94 -1.13
C LEU A 113 -16.95 -6.47 -1.56
N LYS A 114 -17.92 -5.65 -1.13
CA LYS A 114 -17.89 -4.21 -1.41
C LYS A 114 -16.67 -3.53 -0.79
N ALA A 115 -16.32 -3.89 0.46
CA ALA A 115 -15.13 -3.35 1.11
C ALA A 115 -13.84 -3.79 0.42
N TYR A 116 -13.82 -4.99 -0.15
CA TYR A 116 -12.73 -5.47 -1.00
C TYR A 116 -12.59 -4.62 -2.27
N GLU A 117 -13.68 -4.39 -3.00
CA GLU A 117 -13.68 -3.53 -4.20
C GLU A 117 -13.28 -2.09 -3.88
N ASP A 118 -13.80 -1.52 -2.81
CA ASP A 118 -13.47 -0.16 -2.38
C ASP A 118 -12.00 -0.06 -1.94
N GLY A 119 -11.47 -1.11 -1.30
CA GLY A 119 -10.05 -1.26 -1.03
C GLY A 119 -9.22 -1.24 -2.31
N GLU A 120 -9.56 -2.07 -3.31
CA GLU A 120 -8.85 -2.13 -4.60
C GLU A 120 -8.81 -0.78 -5.32
N LYS A 121 -9.93 -0.03 -5.34
CA LYS A 121 -9.98 1.32 -5.95
C LYS A 121 -8.96 2.27 -5.33
N VAL A 122 -8.79 2.19 -4.01
CA VAL A 122 -7.79 3.01 -3.30
C VAL A 122 -6.36 2.57 -3.63
N LEU A 123 -6.11 1.27 -3.80
CA LEU A 123 -4.79 0.76 -4.20
C LEU A 123 -4.38 1.19 -5.62
N ASP A 124 -5.29 1.09 -6.59
CA ASP A 124 -5.03 1.43 -7.99
C ASP A 124 -4.99 2.94 -8.24
N GLY A 125 -5.51 3.75 -7.31
CA GLY A 125 -5.58 5.20 -7.48
C GLY A 125 -6.53 5.65 -8.59
N ILE A 126 -7.48 4.78 -8.99
CA ILE A 126 -8.46 5.05 -10.06
C ILE A 126 -9.84 5.25 -9.41
N GLU A 127 -10.35 6.48 -9.52
CA GLU A 127 -11.76 6.77 -9.34
C GLU A 127 -12.55 6.09 -10.46
N PHE A 128 -13.26 5.00 -10.14
CA PHE A 128 -14.33 4.53 -11.01
C PHE A 128 -15.48 5.54 -10.95
N ASN A 129 -15.43 6.53 -11.85
CA ASN A 129 -16.55 7.42 -12.14
C ASN A 129 -17.65 6.60 -12.85
N PHE A 130 -18.53 5.96 -12.07
CA PHE A 130 -19.86 5.66 -12.56
C PHE A 130 -20.62 6.99 -12.68
N SER A 131 -20.40 7.70 -13.78
CA SER A 131 -21.37 8.66 -14.27
C SER A 131 -22.61 7.88 -14.68
N LYS A 132 -23.46 7.57 -13.69
CA LYS A 132 -24.87 7.28 -13.94
C LYS A 132 -25.50 8.62 -14.31
N SER A 133 -25.26 9.05 -15.55
CA SER A 133 -26.12 10.02 -16.23
C SER A 133 -27.49 9.37 -16.31
N LYS A 134 -28.28 9.64 -15.27
CA LYS A 134 -29.69 9.32 -15.23
C LYS A 134 -30.35 10.37 -16.13
N ASN A 135 -30.97 9.89 -17.20
CA ASN A 135 -31.81 10.65 -18.12
C ASN A 135 -32.64 11.72 -17.39
N ASP A 136 -32.53 12.95 -17.89
CA ASP A 136 -33.66 13.86 -18.07
C ASP A 136 -33.78 14.13 -19.56
#